data_AF-A0A947QZL2-F1
#
_entry.id   AF-A0A947QZL2-F1
#
_cell.length_a   1.000
_cell.length_b   1.000
_cell.length_c   1.000
_cell.angle_alpha   90.00
_cell.angle_beta   90.00
_cell.angle_gamma   90.00
#
_symmetry.space_group_name_H-M   'P 1'
#
loop_
_entity.id
_entity.type
_entity.pdbx_description
1 polymer ?
#
loop_
_entity_poly.entity_id
_entity_poly.type
_entity_poly.pdbx_seq_one_letter_code
_entity_poly.pdbx_strand_id
1 'polypeptide(L)'
;MTKYFGVAIDDIFNSMAERFRPEGAADVDVKVGYDIREFGKRKLVISNRKMSLEKTDDLSDCNAVIKTDERTFVGVTVGKIETMEAIIALKFRVKGDQGVLALLPRLFLKLSTQEKDVKQEQELLVLKKVISVKQKFATGPVMGKFLKGLKEEKVLAIKCPECGRLQSPPREVCAICRVKNTEWVEVGPEGELRMLEYCYYASPDPLTGETRETPYGAIGVLLDKCKDEEVFWHLLNPAHLDRVKMGIVLGEKVIKGTRLRPVWSENRTGSINDIKYFEIAE
;
A
#
# COMPACT_ATOMS: atom_id res chain seq x y z
N MET A 1 -13.73 -26.88 -24.61
CA MET A 1 -12.68 -25.83 -24.72
C MET A 1 -12.66 -25.06 -23.41
N THR A 2 -11.49 -24.91 -22.81
CA THR A 2 -11.32 -24.15 -21.57
C THR A 2 -11.59 -22.67 -21.81
N LYS A 3 -12.40 -22.04 -20.96
CA LYS A 3 -12.70 -20.61 -21.01
C LYS A 3 -12.05 -19.91 -19.83
N TYR A 4 -11.46 -18.74 -20.06
CA TYR A 4 -10.94 -17.87 -19.03
C TYR A 4 -11.69 -16.54 -19.09
N PHE A 5 -12.16 -16.04 -17.94
CA PHE A 5 -12.97 -14.81 -17.90
C PHE A 5 -14.19 -14.82 -18.85
N GLY A 6 -14.77 -16.00 -19.09
CA GLY A 6 -15.90 -16.19 -20.00
C GLY A 6 -15.55 -16.32 -21.49
N VAL A 7 -14.27 -16.18 -21.87
CA VAL A 7 -13.80 -16.17 -23.27
C VAL A 7 -12.95 -17.40 -23.57
N ALA A 8 -13.19 -18.06 -24.71
CA ALA A 8 -12.28 -19.07 -25.21
C ALA A 8 -11.15 -18.39 -25.98
N ILE A 9 -9.93 -18.91 -25.84
CA ILE A 9 -8.74 -18.38 -26.53
C ILE A 9 -8.90 -18.41 -28.06
N ASP A 10 -9.57 -19.41 -28.61
CA ASP A 10 -9.89 -19.49 -30.05
C ASP A 10 -10.77 -18.31 -30.51
N ASP A 11 -11.73 -17.87 -29.70
CA ASP A 11 -12.63 -16.75 -30.03
C ASP A 11 -11.85 -15.43 -30.18
N ILE A 12 -10.77 -15.26 -29.40
CA ILE A 12 -9.90 -14.09 -29.48
C ILE A 12 -9.25 -14.01 -30.86
N PHE A 13 -8.65 -15.13 -31.31
CA PHE A 13 -7.93 -15.22 -32.57
C PHE A 13 -8.87 -15.19 -33.77
N ASN A 14 -10.00 -15.91 -33.70
CA ASN A 14 -11.01 -15.95 -34.77
C ASN A 14 -11.65 -14.58 -35.02
N SER A 15 -11.84 -13.78 -33.97
CA SER A 15 -12.39 -12.42 -34.09
C SER A 15 -11.37 -11.35 -34.49
N MET A 16 -10.07 -11.66 -34.61
CA MET A 16 -9.05 -10.63 -34.88
C MET A 16 -9.28 -9.94 -36.23
N ALA A 17 -9.64 -10.70 -37.27
CA ALA A 17 -9.86 -10.16 -38.61
C ALA A 17 -11.02 -9.14 -38.62
N GLU A 18 -12.11 -9.43 -37.90
CA GLU A 18 -13.27 -8.54 -37.80
C GLU A 18 -12.98 -7.28 -36.96
N ARG A 19 -12.08 -7.39 -35.98
CA ARG A 19 -11.70 -6.28 -35.09
C ARG A 19 -10.56 -5.43 -35.62
N PHE A 20 -9.93 -5.82 -36.71
CA PHE A 20 -8.77 -5.12 -37.26
C PHE A 20 -9.14 -3.75 -37.81
N ARG A 21 -8.29 -2.76 -37.53
CA ARG A 21 -8.48 -1.36 -37.93
C ARG A 21 -7.45 -0.97 -38.98
N PRO A 22 -7.81 -0.96 -40.27
CA PRO A 22 -6.88 -0.57 -41.34
C PRO A 22 -6.30 0.83 -41.16
N GLU A 23 -7.04 1.76 -40.53
CA GLU A 23 -6.54 3.11 -40.25
C GLU A 23 -5.43 3.11 -39.20
N GLY A 24 -5.52 2.24 -38.20
CA GLY A 24 -4.49 2.07 -37.16
C GLY A 24 -3.19 1.43 -37.66
N ALA A 25 -3.24 0.86 -38.87
CA ALA A 25 -2.17 0.13 -39.54
C ALA A 25 -1.55 0.92 -40.72
N ALA A 26 -1.81 2.23 -40.84
CA ALA A 26 -1.39 3.04 -41.98
C ALA A 26 0.12 2.99 -42.26
N ASP A 27 0.94 3.02 -41.20
CA ASP A 27 2.41 3.03 -41.25
C ASP A 27 3.00 1.84 -40.47
N VAL A 28 2.35 0.67 -40.56
CA VAL A 28 2.70 -0.51 -39.78
C VAL A 28 3.01 -1.68 -40.70
N ASP A 29 4.27 -2.12 -40.66
CA ASP A 29 4.71 -3.42 -41.17
C ASP A 29 5.37 -4.20 -40.03
N VAL A 30 4.66 -5.20 -39.50
CA VAL A 30 5.10 -5.93 -38.30
C VAL A 30 4.63 -7.38 -38.31
N LYS A 31 5.50 -8.26 -37.82
CA LYS A 31 5.22 -9.66 -37.52
C LYS A 31 5.26 -9.88 -36.01
N VAL A 32 4.13 -10.26 -35.43
CA VAL A 32 3.99 -10.55 -34.01
C VAL A 32 3.75 -12.04 -33.81
N GLY A 33 4.65 -12.69 -33.08
CA GLY A 33 4.50 -14.08 -32.67
C GLY A 33 3.78 -14.19 -31.33
N TYR A 34 2.92 -15.18 -31.21
CA TYR A 34 2.30 -15.61 -29.95
C TYR A 34 2.76 -17.04 -29.67
N ASP A 35 3.38 -17.26 -28.52
CA ASP A 35 3.82 -18.56 -28.02
C ASP A 35 3.08 -18.83 -26.70
N ILE A 36 1.92 -19.47 -26.83
CA ILE A 36 1.00 -19.73 -25.73
C ILE A 36 1.12 -21.21 -25.38
N ARG A 37 1.47 -21.52 -24.12
CA ARG A 37 2.04 -22.82 -23.70
C ARG A 37 1.34 -24.06 -24.27
N GLU A 38 0.07 -24.27 -23.95
CA GLU A 38 -0.71 -25.45 -24.36
C GLU A 38 -1.54 -25.16 -25.62
N PHE A 39 -1.87 -23.89 -25.89
CA PHE A 39 -2.60 -23.49 -27.09
C PHE A 39 -1.77 -23.57 -28.39
N GLY A 40 -0.45 -23.44 -28.26
CA GLY A 40 0.50 -23.45 -29.36
C GLY A 40 0.79 -22.07 -29.94
N LYS A 41 1.55 -22.07 -31.03
CA LYS A 41 2.12 -20.86 -31.62
C LYS A 41 1.28 -20.30 -32.77
N ARG A 42 1.19 -18.98 -32.83
CA ARG A 42 0.50 -18.22 -33.89
C ARG A 42 1.38 -17.06 -34.34
N LYS A 43 1.29 -16.70 -35.61
CA LYS A 43 1.96 -15.51 -36.18
C LYS A 43 0.92 -14.59 -36.78
N LEU A 44 0.92 -13.35 -36.31
CA LEU A 44 0.17 -12.23 -36.86
C LEU A 44 1.11 -11.42 -37.76
N VAL A 45 0.73 -11.24 -39.01
CA VAL A 45 1.45 -10.38 -39.96
C VAL A 45 0.54 -9.22 -40.31
N ILE A 46 1.05 -8.00 -40.19
CA ILE A 46 0.37 -6.78 -40.61
C ILE A 46 1.27 -6.08 -41.61
N SER A 47 0.77 -5.86 -42.81
CA SER A 47 1.47 -5.12 -43.87
C SER A 47 0.43 -4.56 -44.85
N ASN A 48 0.72 -3.40 -45.45
CA ASN A 48 -0.17 -2.74 -46.42
C ASN A 48 -1.62 -2.59 -45.92
N ARG A 49 -1.80 -2.23 -44.64
CA ARG A 49 -3.13 -2.11 -43.98
C ARG A 49 -3.99 -3.37 -44.05
N LYS A 50 -3.36 -4.54 -44.16
CA LYS A 50 -4.01 -5.85 -44.11
C LYS A 50 -3.39 -6.66 -42.99
N MET A 51 -4.15 -7.61 -42.47
CA MET A 51 -3.65 -8.59 -41.50
C MET A 51 -3.81 -10.01 -42.03
N SER A 52 -2.90 -10.88 -41.61
CA SER A 52 -3.05 -12.34 -41.69
C SER A 52 -2.64 -12.98 -40.38
N LEU A 53 -3.30 -14.07 -40.04
CA LEU A 53 -3.02 -14.86 -38.84
C LEU A 53 -2.84 -16.32 -39.25
N GLU A 54 -1.68 -16.88 -38.94
CA GLU A 54 -1.36 -18.27 -39.26
C GLU A 54 -0.92 -19.05 -38.02
N LYS A 55 -1.17 -20.36 -38.02
CA LYS A 55 -0.58 -21.28 -37.05
C LYS A 55 0.77 -21.73 -37.61
N THR A 56 1.83 -21.51 -36.85
CA THR A 56 3.20 -21.84 -37.27
C THR A 56 4.07 -22.10 -36.06
N ASP A 57 4.99 -23.06 -36.18
CA ASP A 57 5.95 -23.37 -35.13
C ASP A 57 7.18 -22.46 -35.15
N ASP A 58 7.37 -21.75 -36.28
CA ASP A 58 8.48 -20.85 -36.54
C ASP A 58 8.07 -19.39 -36.34
N LEU A 59 8.61 -18.79 -35.27
CA LEU A 59 8.44 -17.39 -34.90
C LEU A 59 9.77 -16.62 -35.00
N SER A 60 10.79 -17.16 -35.68
CA SER A 60 12.13 -16.58 -35.74
C SER A 60 12.18 -15.24 -36.50
N ASP A 61 11.31 -15.05 -37.48
CA ASP A 61 11.20 -13.84 -38.29
C ASP A 61 10.24 -12.79 -37.69
N CYS A 62 9.72 -13.01 -36.48
CA CYS A 62 8.84 -12.06 -35.80
C CYS A 62 9.63 -10.92 -35.18
N ASN A 63 9.16 -9.68 -35.37
CA ASN A 63 9.70 -8.49 -34.70
C ASN A 63 9.58 -8.59 -33.18
N ALA A 64 8.49 -9.19 -32.70
CA ALA A 64 8.29 -9.51 -31.30
C ALA A 64 7.57 -10.85 -31.12
N VAL A 65 7.89 -11.55 -30.03
CA VAL A 65 7.24 -12.80 -29.62
C VAL A 65 6.72 -12.65 -28.19
N ILE A 66 5.40 -12.75 -28.04
CA ILE A 66 4.71 -12.75 -26.76
C ILE A 66 4.64 -14.19 -26.25
N LYS A 67 5.24 -14.44 -25.08
CA LYS A 67 5.24 -15.74 -24.40
C LYS A 67 4.44 -15.67 -23.11
N THR A 68 3.41 -16.51 -22.98
CA THR A 68 2.52 -16.49 -21.82
C THR A 68 1.69 -17.79 -21.69
N ASP A 69 0.92 -17.94 -20.61
CA ASP A 69 -0.13 -18.97 -20.51
C ASP A 69 -1.50 -18.45 -21.00
N GLU A 70 -2.42 -19.37 -21.24
CA GLU A 70 -3.75 -19.13 -21.79
C GLU A 70 -4.56 -18.18 -20.92
N ARG A 71 -4.53 -18.39 -19.59
CA ARG A 71 -5.25 -17.57 -18.63
C ARG A 71 -4.76 -16.13 -18.67
N THR A 72 -3.45 -15.95 -18.64
CA THR A 72 -2.82 -14.64 -18.65
C THR A 72 -3.03 -13.93 -19.99
N PHE A 73 -2.90 -14.65 -21.11
CA PHE A 73 -3.18 -14.12 -22.44
C PHE A 73 -4.61 -13.60 -22.57
N VAL A 74 -5.60 -14.43 -22.19
CA VAL A 74 -7.01 -14.06 -22.28
C VAL A 74 -7.27 -12.88 -21.35
N GLY A 75 -6.80 -12.93 -20.11
CA GLY A 75 -7.00 -11.88 -19.11
C GLY A 75 -6.43 -10.52 -19.53
N VAL A 76 -5.23 -10.48 -20.11
CA VAL A 76 -4.64 -9.25 -20.66
C VAL A 76 -5.45 -8.75 -21.86
N THR A 77 -5.86 -9.66 -22.75
CA THR A 77 -6.61 -9.28 -23.96
C THR A 77 -8.00 -8.72 -23.65
N VAL A 78 -8.67 -9.22 -22.61
CA VAL A 78 -9.98 -8.72 -22.18
C VAL A 78 -9.89 -7.59 -21.13
N GLY A 79 -8.69 -7.20 -20.70
CA GLY A 79 -8.45 -6.16 -19.70
C GLY A 79 -8.85 -6.56 -18.27
N LYS A 80 -8.81 -7.86 -17.93
CA LYS A 80 -9.01 -8.38 -16.57
C LYS A 80 -7.71 -8.64 -15.82
N ILE A 81 -6.57 -8.61 -16.52
CA ILE A 81 -5.22 -8.69 -15.94
C ILE A 81 -4.43 -7.53 -16.51
N GLU A 82 -3.79 -6.74 -15.64
CA GLU A 82 -2.90 -5.66 -16.08
C GLU A 82 -1.59 -6.22 -16.63
N THR A 83 -1.20 -5.74 -17.82
CA THR A 83 -0.03 -6.26 -18.57
C THR A 83 1.26 -6.13 -17.75
N MET A 84 1.44 -5.02 -17.02
CA MET A 84 2.64 -4.77 -16.22
C MET A 84 2.75 -5.72 -15.02
N GLU A 85 1.63 -5.99 -14.33
CA GLU A 85 1.60 -6.95 -13.23
C GLU A 85 1.94 -8.37 -13.72
N ALA A 86 1.41 -8.76 -14.88
CA ALA A 86 1.70 -10.06 -15.47
C ALA A 86 3.17 -10.22 -15.89
N ILE A 87 3.82 -9.13 -16.33
CA ILE A 87 5.25 -9.10 -16.62
C ILE A 87 6.08 -9.24 -15.34
N ILE A 88 5.75 -8.47 -14.29
CA ILE A 88 6.42 -8.54 -12.98
C ILE A 88 6.30 -9.95 -12.38
N ALA A 89 5.12 -10.57 -12.49
CA ALA A 89 4.86 -11.94 -12.06
C ALA A 89 5.52 -13.02 -12.94
N LEU A 90 6.29 -12.62 -13.97
CA LEU A 90 6.97 -13.50 -14.94
C LEU A 90 6.02 -14.41 -15.75
N LYS A 91 4.73 -14.08 -15.79
CA LYS A 91 3.69 -14.83 -16.52
C LYS A 91 3.46 -14.34 -17.94
N PHE A 92 3.94 -13.13 -18.26
CA PHE A 92 3.84 -12.52 -19.57
C PHE A 92 5.21 -11.96 -19.96
N ARG A 93 5.75 -12.38 -21.11
CA ARG A 93 7.07 -11.93 -21.58
C ARG A 93 7.00 -11.53 -23.04
N VAL A 94 7.70 -10.46 -23.40
CA VAL A 94 7.87 -10.03 -24.79
C VAL A 94 9.35 -10.13 -25.15
N LYS A 95 9.66 -10.96 -26.15
CA LYS A 95 11.00 -11.07 -26.74
C LYS A 95 11.04 -10.27 -28.03
N GLY A 96 12.03 -9.38 -28.22
CA GLY A 96 12.10 -8.51 -29.39
C GLY A 96 11.54 -7.12 -29.09
N ASP A 97 10.86 -6.51 -30.06
CA ASP A 97 10.35 -5.14 -29.95
C ASP A 97 9.18 -5.03 -28.96
N GLN A 98 9.41 -4.34 -27.84
CA GLN A 98 8.41 -4.10 -26.80
C GLN A 98 7.35 -3.07 -27.22
N GLY A 99 7.62 -2.24 -28.23
CA GLY A 99 6.67 -1.28 -28.79
C GLY A 99 5.39 -1.92 -29.31
N VAL A 100 5.44 -3.23 -29.62
CA VAL A 100 4.27 -4.04 -30.01
C VAL A 100 3.15 -3.99 -28.96
N LEU A 101 3.46 -3.84 -27.67
CA LEU A 101 2.44 -3.75 -26.61
C LEU A 101 1.59 -2.48 -26.70
N ALA A 102 2.18 -1.36 -27.12
CA ALA A 102 1.44 -0.12 -27.37
C ALA A 102 0.74 -0.14 -28.74
N LEU A 103 1.29 -0.91 -29.69
CA LEU A 103 0.79 -1.00 -31.05
C LEU A 103 -0.48 -1.85 -31.15
N LEU A 104 -0.55 -3.01 -30.48
CA LEU A 104 -1.68 -3.94 -30.59
C LEU A 104 -3.04 -3.31 -30.22
N PRO A 105 -3.20 -2.52 -29.14
CA PRO A 105 -4.45 -1.82 -28.85
C PRO A 105 -4.86 -0.79 -29.91
N ARG A 106 -3.91 -0.25 -30.68
CA ARG A 106 -4.19 0.69 -31.78
C ARG A 106 -4.75 -0.04 -33.00
N LEU A 107 -4.26 -1.25 -33.26
CA LEU A 107 -4.58 -2.06 -34.44
C LEU A 107 -5.92 -2.80 -34.36
N PHE A 108 -6.43 -3.05 -33.15
CA PHE A 108 -7.63 -3.85 -32.95
C PHE A 108 -8.65 -3.13 -32.09
N LEU A 109 -9.93 -3.23 -32.47
CA LEU A 109 -11.04 -2.90 -31.57
C LEU A 109 -10.98 -3.84 -30.34
N LYS A 110 -11.31 -3.27 -29.18
CA LYS A 110 -11.36 -4.01 -27.92
C LYS A 110 -12.32 -5.20 -28.08
N LEU A 111 -11.87 -6.37 -27.64
CA LEU A 111 -12.72 -7.56 -27.62
C LEU A 111 -13.85 -7.30 -26.60
N SER A 112 -15.01 -6.90 -27.11
CA SER A 112 -16.23 -6.81 -26.33
C SER A 112 -16.72 -8.25 -26.12
N THR A 113 -16.52 -8.79 -24.93
CA THR A 113 -17.39 -9.86 -24.46
C THR A 113 -18.79 -9.30 -24.52
N GLN A 114 -19.69 -9.89 -25.32
CA GLN A 114 -21.11 -9.58 -25.20
C GLN A 114 -21.48 -9.72 -23.73
N GLU A 115 -21.63 -8.57 -23.08
CA GLU A 115 -22.20 -8.42 -21.76
C GLU A 115 -23.68 -8.73 -21.90
N LYS A 116 -24.04 -10.01 -22.09
CA LYS A 116 -25.36 -10.47 -21.66
C LYS A 116 -25.27 -10.54 -20.15
N ASP A 117 -25.72 -9.46 -19.52
CA ASP A 117 -25.70 -9.17 -18.09
C ASP A 117 -24.35 -8.78 -17.45
N VAL A 118 -23.65 -7.81 -18.04
CA VAL A 118 -23.13 -6.78 -17.14
C VAL A 118 -24.29 -5.83 -16.94
N LYS A 119 -25.05 -6.06 -15.86
CA LYS A 119 -25.78 -4.96 -15.23
C LYS A 119 -24.75 -3.83 -15.19
N GLN A 120 -25.03 -2.75 -15.92
CA GLN A 120 -24.29 -1.49 -15.85
C GLN A 120 -23.81 -1.40 -14.42
N GLU A 121 -22.49 -1.59 -14.21
CA GLU A 121 -21.93 -1.73 -12.87
C GLU A 121 -22.46 -0.52 -12.15
N GLN A 122 -23.37 -0.75 -11.18
CA GLN A 122 -24.23 0.31 -10.68
C GLN A 122 -23.30 1.46 -10.38
N GLU A 123 -23.48 2.62 -11.02
CA GLU A 123 -22.56 3.73 -10.82
C GLU A 123 -22.65 4.06 -9.34
N LEU A 124 -21.70 3.51 -8.57
CA LEU A 124 -21.77 3.54 -7.14
C LEU A 124 -21.43 4.99 -6.83
N LEU A 125 -22.45 5.75 -6.48
CA LEU A 125 -22.27 7.04 -5.86
C LEU A 125 -21.56 6.76 -4.53
N VAL A 126 -20.24 6.78 -4.55
CA VAL A 126 -19.41 6.64 -3.35
C VAL A 126 -19.50 7.95 -2.60
N LEU A 127 -20.45 8.03 -1.68
CA LEU A 127 -20.49 9.09 -0.69
C LEU A 127 -19.40 8.79 0.36
N LYS A 128 -18.21 9.38 0.19
CA LYS A 128 -17.19 9.39 1.24
C LYS A 128 -17.74 10.21 2.42
N LYS A 129 -18.25 9.50 3.43
CA LYS A 129 -18.75 10.11 4.66
C LYS A 129 -18.19 9.34 5.83
N VAL A 130 -17.59 10.06 6.79
CA VAL A 130 -17.30 9.49 8.11
C VAL A 130 -18.63 9.14 8.76
N ILE A 131 -18.92 7.85 8.91
CA ILE A 131 -20.13 7.38 9.59
C ILE A 131 -19.94 7.65 11.08
N SER A 132 -20.40 8.82 11.53
CA SER A 132 -20.42 9.14 12.94
C SER A 132 -21.58 8.39 13.60
N VAL A 133 -21.25 7.30 14.29
CA VAL A 133 -22.17 6.72 15.26
C VAL A 133 -22.20 7.69 16.44
N LYS A 134 -23.38 8.22 16.80
CA LYS A 134 -23.57 9.17 17.93
C LYS A 134 -23.38 8.50 19.30
N GLN A 135 -22.29 7.79 19.49
CA GLN A 135 -21.89 7.23 20.77
C GLN A 135 -21.01 8.23 21.51
N LYS A 136 -21.37 8.48 22.77
CA LYS A 136 -20.55 9.27 23.69
C LYS A 136 -19.93 8.30 24.68
N PHE A 137 -18.61 8.18 24.62
CA PHE A 137 -17.85 7.44 25.62
C PHE A 137 -17.20 8.43 26.59
N ALA A 138 -17.33 8.17 27.89
CA ALA A 138 -16.55 8.90 28.87
C ALA A 138 -15.10 8.38 28.80
N THR A 139 -14.13 9.28 28.70
CA THR A 139 -12.70 8.94 28.79
C THR A 139 -12.29 8.49 30.19
N GLY A 140 -13.17 8.67 31.19
CA GLY A 140 -12.87 8.35 32.58
C GLY A 140 -11.84 9.30 33.20
N PRO A 141 -11.59 9.17 34.52
CA PRO A 141 -10.77 10.11 35.27
C PRO A 141 -9.28 10.04 34.91
N VAL A 142 -8.78 8.87 34.48
CA VAL A 142 -7.37 8.66 34.18
C VAL A 142 -7.02 9.09 32.76
N MET A 143 -7.66 8.52 31.74
CA MET A 143 -7.37 8.93 30.36
C MET A 143 -7.77 10.39 30.12
N GLY A 144 -8.89 10.87 30.69
CA GLY A 144 -9.30 12.27 30.59
C GLY A 144 -8.24 13.26 31.13
N LYS A 145 -7.57 12.94 32.25
CA LYS A 145 -6.49 13.77 32.79
C LYS A 145 -5.26 13.78 31.88
N PHE A 146 -4.89 12.64 31.30
CA PHE A 146 -3.78 12.56 30.35
C PHE A 146 -4.05 13.34 29.07
N LEU A 147 -5.23 13.18 28.47
CA LEU A 147 -5.63 13.92 27.27
C LEU A 147 -5.69 15.43 27.54
N LYS A 148 -6.13 15.85 28.73
CA LYS A 148 -6.05 17.26 29.15
C LYS A 148 -4.60 17.75 29.22
N GLY A 149 -3.68 16.92 29.73
CA GLY A 149 -2.25 17.22 29.73
C GLY A 149 -1.69 17.47 28.33
N LEU A 150 -2.01 16.61 27.36
CA LEU A 150 -1.57 16.80 25.96
C LEU A 150 -2.07 18.13 25.38
N LYS A 151 -3.29 18.52 25.73
CA LYS A 151 -3.88 19.81 25.36
C LYS A 151 -3.07 21.02 25.85
N GLU A 152 -2.41 20.85 26.99
CA GLU A 152 -1.54 21.81 27.67
C GLU A 152 -0.05 21.60 27.35
N GLU A 153 0.28 20.83 26.30
CA GLU A 153 1.66 20.51 25.88
C GLU A 153 2.47 19.75 26.94
N LYS A 154 1.79 18.96 27.78
CA LYS A 154 2.39 18.15 28.84
C LYS A 154 2.14 16.67 28.62
N VAL A 155 3.20 15.87 28.72
CA VAL A 155 3.06 14.41 28.72
C VAL A 155 3.07 13.90 30.17
N LEU A 156 1.99 13.23 30.55
CA LEU A 156 1.83 12.69 31.90
C LEU A 156 2.03 11.18 31.91
N ALA A 157 2.67 10.69 32.96
CA ALA A 157 2.72 9.29 33.32
C ALA A 157 2.03 9.06 34.67
N ILE A 158 1.53 7.84 34.88
CA ILE A 158 1.00 7.42 36.17
C ILE A 158 1.96 6.40 36.82
N LYS A 159 2.28 6.62 38.09
CA LYS A 159 3.29 5.86 38.81
C LYS A 159 2.67 4.73 39.63
N CYS A 160 3.26 3.54 39.54
CA CYS A 160 2.93 2.43 40.42
C CYS A 160 3.52 2.66 41.81
N PRO A 161 2.73 2.57 42.91
CA PRO A 161 3.24 2.78 44.25
C PRO A 161 4.18 1.66 44.74
N GLU A 162 4.10 0.46 44.17
CA GLU A 162 4.94 -0.68 44.58
C GLU A 162 6.25 -0.75 43.80
N CYS A 163 6.18 -0.84 42.47
CA CYS A 163 7.37 -1.01 41.62
C CYS A 163 7.93 0.29 41.06
N GLY A 164 7.27 1.44 41.27
CA GLY A 164 7.74 2.74 40.81
C GLY A 164 7.67 2.98 39.30
N ARG A 165 7.20 2.01 38.49
CA ARG A 165 7.03 2.17 37.03
C ARG A 165 6.19 3.39 36.68
N LEU A 166 6.67 4.16 35.70
CA LEU A 166 5.95 5.29 35.10
C LEU A 166 5.33 4.85 33.77
N GLN A 167 4.00 4.82 33.70
CA GLN A 167 3.28 4.36 32.51
C GLN A 167 2.68 5.54 31.74
N SER A 168 3.03 5.68 30.47
CA SER A 168 2.46 6.66 29.54
C SER A 168 2.27 6.02 28.14
N PRO A 169 1.04 5.86 27.63
CA PRO A 169 -0.24 6.31 28.20
C PRO A 169 -0.58 5.67 29.56
N PRO A 170 -1.31 6.36 30.44
CA PRO A 170 -1.55 5.90 31.80
C PRO A 170 -2.49 4.69 31.85
N ARG A 171 -2.27 3.82 32.84
CA ARG A 171 -3.15 2.70 33.18
C ARG A 171 -3.64 2.84 34.62
N GLU A 172 -4.93 2.60 34.86
CA GLU A 172 -5.52 2.68 36.21
C GLU A 172 -4.92 1.65 37.18
N VAL A 173 -4.52 0.50 36.66
CA VAL A 173 -3.93 -0.61 37.42
C VAL A 173 -2.61 -1.00 36.78
N CYS A 174 -1.56 -1.18 37.58
CA CYS A 174 -0.28 -1.68 37.11
C CYS A 174 -0.42 -3.13 36.62
N ALA A 175 -0.02 -3.41 35.38
CA ALA A 175 -0.16 -4.75 34.80
C ALA A 175 0.69 -5.83 35.51
N ILE A 176 1.79 -5.44 36.18
CA ILE A 176 2.67 -6.35 36.90
C ILE A 176 2.19 -6.54 38.34
N CYS A 177 2.11 -5.46 39.11
CA CYS A 177 1.77 -5.49 40.53
C CYS A 177 0.28 -5.70 40.80
N ARG A 178 -0.58 -5.43 39.81
CA ARG A 178 -2.05 -5.50 39.92
C ARG A 178 -2.64 -4.59 41.00
N VAL A 179 -1.94 -3.50 41.32
CA VAL A 179 -2.40 -2.44 42.24
C VAL A 179 -2.82 -1.19 41.49
N LYS A 180 -3.69 -0.40 42.12
CA LYS A 180 -4.17 0.87 41.56
C LYS A 180 -3.05 1.91 41.54
N ASN A 181 -2.90 2.59 40.40
CA ASN A 181 -1.98 3.71 40.27
C ASN A 181 -2.71 5.01 40.63
N THR A 182 -2.09 5.87 41.44
CA THR A 182 -2.72 7.10 41.95
C THR A 182 -1.84 8.34 41.82
N GLU A 183 -0.53 8.18 41.78
CA GLU A 183 0.45 9.27 41.68
C GLU A 183 0.71 9.64 40.21
N TRP A 184 0.67 10.93 39.89
CA TRP A 184 0.88 11.45 38.55
C TRP A 184 2.21 12.19 38.47
N VAL A 185 2.96 11.95 37.39
CA VAL A 185 4.27 12.54 37.15
C VAL A 185 4.31 13.10 35.74
N GLU A 186 4.77 14.33 35.57
CA GLU A 186 5.06 14.89 34.25
C GLU A 186 6.41 14.37 33.74
N VAL A 187 6.42 13.83 32.53
CA VAL A 187 7.55 13.16 31.87
C VAL A 187 7.84 13.79 30.51
N GLY A 188 9.06 13.59 29.98
CA GLY A 188 9.48 14.22 28.73
C GLY A 188 9.45 15.77 28.80
N PRO A 189 8.97 16.46 27.75
CA PRO A 189 8.33 15.92 26.54
C PRO A 189 9.31 15.25 25.58
N GLU A 190 10.61 15.48 25.76
CA GLU A 190 11.64 14.82 24.97
C GLU A 190 11.90 13.39 25.43
N GLY A 191 12.56 12.62 24.56
CA GLY A 191 12.95 11.26 24.85
C GLY A 191 13.96 10.69 23.87
N GLU A 192 14.30 9.43 24.10
CA GLU A 192 15.22 8.67 23.26
C GLU A 192 14.46 7.69 22.37
N LEU A 193 14.79 7.64 21.08
CA LEU A 193 14.23 6.67 20.15
C LEU A 193 14.68 5.25 20.54
N ARG A 194 13.72 4.37 20.90
CA ARG A 194 13.97 2.97 21.25
C ARG A 194 13.48 1.99 20.20
N MET A 195 12.42 2.32 19.49
CA MET A 195 11.84 1.49 18.44
C MET A 195 11.51 2.33 17.22
N LEU A 196 11.80 1.82 16.03
CA LEU A 196 11.43 2.41 14.75
C LEU A 196 10.96 1.28 13.83
N GLU A 197 9.75 1.44 13.31
CA GLU A 197 9.17 0.57 12.30
C GLU A 197 8.91 1.37 11.03
N TYR A 198 9.46 0.90 9.91
CA TYR A 198 9.23 1.48 8.59
C TYR A 198 7.95 0.87 7.99
N CYS A 199 6.92 1.70 7.84
CA CYS A 199 5.66 1.28 7.26
C CYS A 199 5.60 1.65 5.78
N TYR A 200 5.68 0.65 4.90
CA TYR A 200 5.49 0.79 3.44
C TYR A 200 4.07 0.49 2.98
N TYR A 201 3.20 0.09 3.90
CA TYR A 201 1.80 -0.20 3.61
C TYR A 201 0.92 1.01 3.93
N ALA A 202 0.24 1.52 2.91
CA ALA A 202 -0.65 2.65 3.02
C ALA A 202 -2.03 2.18 3.50
N SER A 203 -2.15 1.85 4.79
CA SER A 203 -3.44 1.47 5.39
C SER A 203 -4.32 2.72 5.53
N PRO A 204 -5.60 2.68 5.13
CA PRO A 204 -6.54 3.74 5.45
C PRO A 204 -6.71 3.84 6.96
N ASP A 205 -6.75 5.05 7.49
CA ASP A 205 -7.07 5.32 8.88
C ASP A 205 -8.50 4.86 9.17
N PRO A 206 -8.74 4.01 10.17
CA PRO A 206 -10.08 3.46 10.43
C PRO A 206 -11.08 4.52 10.89
N LEU A 207 -10.63 5.69 11.38
CA LEU A 207 -11.49 6.78 11.85
C LEU A 207 -11.78 7.79 10.73
N THR A 208 -10.77 8.15 9.93
CA THR A 208 -10.94 9.19 8.88
C THR A 208 -11.14 8.62 7.47
N GLY A 209 -10.72 7.37 7.23
CA GLY A 209 -10.66 6.75 5.90
C GLY A 209 -9.53 7.30 5.02
N GLU A 210 -8.74 8.25 5.51
CA GLU A 210 -7.63 8.83 4.77
C GLU A 210 -6.44 7.88 4.79
N THR A 211 -5.72 7.84 3.68
CA THR A 211 -4.51 7.03 3.55
C THR A 211 -3.29 7.89 3.83
N ARG A 212 -2.35 7.38 4.63
CA ARG A 212 -1.09 8.07 4.91
C ARG A 212 -0.10 7.86 3.76
N GLU A 213 0.69 8.87 3.45
CA GLU A 213 1.81 8.71 2.52
C GLU A 213 2.85 7.76 3.09
N THR A 214 3.40 6.90 2.23
CA THR A 214 4.41 5.90 2.59
C THR A 214 5.74 6.20 1.90
N PRO A 215 6.89 5.89 2.53
CA PRO A 215 7.00 5.28 3.86
C PRO A 215 6.80 6.29 5.00
N TYR A 216 6.29 5.82 6.13
CA TYR A 216 6.28 6.57 7.38
C TYR A 216 6.90 5.75 8.52
N GLY A 217 7.34 6.43 9.57
CA GLY A 217 8.01 5.81 10.72
C GLY A 217 7.12 5.79 11.94
N ALA A 218 6.65 4.61 12.35
CA ALA A 218 6.08 4.43 13.68
C ALA A 218 7.21 4.24 14.69
N ILE A 219 7.19 5.00 15.77
CA ILE A 219 8.31 5.06 16.72
C ILE A 219 7.84 4.85 18.16
N GLY A 220 8.68 4.16 18.93
CA GLY A 220 8.60 4.10 20.38
C GLY A 220 9.66 4.99 21.01
N VAL A 221 9.23 6.03 21.71
CA VAL A 221 10.10 7.01 22.37
C VAL A 221 10.12 6.74 23.88
N LEU A 222 11.29 6.47 24.44
CA LEU A 222 11.46 6.44 25.89
C LEU A 222 11.58 7.88 26.39
N LEU A 223 10.46 8.42 26.89
CA LEU A 223 10.39 9.79 27.40
C LEU A 223 11.28 9.98 28.63
N ASP A 224 11.79 11.19 28.83
CA ASP A 224 12.62 11.50 29.99
C ASP A 224 11.87 11.23 31.29
N LYS A 225 12.59 10.70 32.27
CA LYS A 225 12.11 10.12 33.55
C LYS A 225 11.49 8.72 33.45
N CYS A 226 10.97 8.31 32.29
CA CYS A 226 10.55 6.92 32.08
C CYS A 226 11.78 5.99 31.98
N LYS A 227 11.56 4.70 32.23
CA LYS A 227 12.62 3.68 32.27
C LYS A 227 12.14 2.39 31.60
N ASP A 228 13.10 1.50 31.36
CA ASP A 228 12.87 0.15 30.85
C ASP A 228 12.09 0.17 29.53
N GLU A 229 11.01 -0.63 29.43
CA GLU A 229 10.23 -0.84 28.21
C GLU A 229 9.02 0.12 28.08
N GLU A 230 8.94 1.17 28.91
CA GLU A 230 7.84 2.16 28.90
C GLU A 230 7.99 3.17 27.76
N VAL A 231 7.80 2.69 26.53
CA VAL A 231 7.88 3.51 25.33
C VAL A 231 6.55 4.19 24.98
N PHE A 232 6.64 5.46 24.64
CA PHE A 232 5.54 6.24 24.11
C PHE A 232 5.48 6.11 22.58
N TRP A 233 4.39 5.54 22.07
CA TRP A 233 4.22 5.32 20.64
C TRP A 233 3.72 6.59 19.93
N HIS A 234 4.42 6.98 18.87
CA HIS A 234 3.96 8.02 17.96
C HIS A 234 4.59 7.87 16.57
N LEU A 235 4.58 8.95 15.79
CA LEU A 235 5.09 9.03 14.42
C LEU A 235 6.32 9.92 14.41
N LEU A 236 7.29 9.55 13.58
CA LEU A 236 8.45 10.38 13.28
C LEU A 236 8.12 11.38 12.17
N ASN A 237 8.74 12.55 12.20
CA ASN A 237 8.82 13.45 11.06
C ASN A 237 9.40 12.67 9.85
N PRO A 238 8.68 12.55 8.72
CA PRO A 238 9.13 11.79 7.56
C PRO A 238 10.51 12.22 7.05
N ALA A 239 10.87 13.50 7.16
CA ALA A 239 12.18 14.02 6.75
C ALA A 239 13.37 13.47 7.56
N HIS A 240 13.11 12.80 8.68
CA HIS A 240 14.12 12.27 9.59
C HIS A 240 14.26 10.74 9.55
N LEU A 241 13.47 10.05 8.72
CA LEU A 241 13.45 8.58 8.61
C LEU A 241 14.84 7.95 8.43
N ASP A 242 15.69 8.57 7.61
CA ASP A 242 17.02 8.05 7.30
C ASP A 242 18.14 8.61 8.19
N ARG A 243 17.79 9.50 9.14
CA ARG A 243 18.75 10.24 9.98
C ARG A 243 18.77 9.75 11.42
N VAL A 244 17.68 9.14 11.88
CA VAL A 244 17.55 8.67 13.26
C VAL A 244 18.23 7.32 13.48
N LYS A 245 18.65 7.06 14.71
CA LYS A 245 19.23 5.80 15.15
C LYS A 245 18.47 5.28 16.37
N MET A 246 18.11 4.01 16.36
CA MET A 246 17.50 3.35 17.51
C MET A 246 18.55 3.14 18.61
N GLY A 247 18.15 3.41 19.86
CA GLY A 247 18.92 3.03 21.03
C GLY A 247 18.79 1.54 21.29
N ILE A 248 19.90 0.88 21.61
CA ILE A 248 19.97 -0.57 21.77
C ILE A 248 20.65 -0.89 23.10
N VAL A 249 20.07 -1.83 23.85
CA VAL A 249 20.69 -2.43 25.03
C VAL A 249 20.96 -3.90 24.74
N LEU A 250 22.23 -4.28 24.66
CA LEU A 250 22.68 -5.66 24.41
C LEU A 250 23.63 -6.08 25.53
N GLY A 251 23.10 -6.81 26.52
CA GLY A 251 23.83 -7.12 27.75
C GLY A 251 24.22 -5.85 28.48
N GLU A 252 25.52 -5.66 28.75
CA GLU A 252 26.06 -4.45 29.41
C GLU A 252 26.25 -3.27 28.45
N LYS A 253 26.17 -3.49 27.13
CA LYS A 253 26.41 -2.44 26.14
C LYS A 253 25.14 -1.63 25.89
N VAL A 254 25.18 -0.36 26.28
CA VAL A 254 24.11 0.62 26.03
C VAL A 254 24.52 1.57 24.91
N ILE A 255 23.83 1.48 23.78
CA ILE A 255 23.92 2.45 22.68
C ILE A 255 22.73 3.39 22.81
N LYS A 256 23.00 4.69 22.96
CA LYS A 256 21.96 5.71 23.00
C LYS A 256 21.39 5.95 21.60
N GLY A 257 20.07 6.00 21.52
CA GLY A 257 19.32 6.38 20.34
C GLY A 257 19.30 7.89 20.11
N THR A 258 18.76 8.30 18.97
CA THR A 258 18.54 9.70 18.64
C THR A 258 17.57 10.35 19.62
N ARG A 259 17.89 11.56 20.06
CA ARG A 259 17.01 12.39 20.89
C ARG A 259 15.90 12.98 20.04
N LEU A 260 14.68 12.90 20.57
CA LEU A 260 13.49 13.35 19.88
C LEU A 260 12.66 14.28 20.78
N ARG A 261 12.05 15.30 20.17
CA ARG A 261 11.08 16.18 20.82
C ARG A 261 9.76 16.18 20.03
N PRO A 262 8.61 16.32 20.70
CA PRO A 262 7.32 16.39 20.01
C PRO A 262 7.16 17.75 19.35
N VAL A 263 6.50 17.74 18.21
CA VAL A 263 5.94 18.93 17.57
C VAL A 263 4.44 18.92 17.86
N TRP A 264 3.97 19.92 18.58
CA TRP A 264 2.57 20.03 18.95
C TRP A 264 1.73 20.57 17.79
N SER A 265 0.51 20.06 17.67
CA SER A 265 -0.50 20.59 16.75
C SER A 265 -0.96 21.97 17.20
N GLU A 266 -1.31 22.86 16.26
CA GLU A 266 -1.84 24.20 16.56
C GLU A 266 -3.21 24.12 17.26
N ASN A 267 -4.10 23.25 16.76
CA ASN A 267 -5.41 23.02 17.33
C ASN A 267 -5.43 21.76 18.20
N ARG A 268 -5.27 21.95 19.51
CA ARG A 268 -5.24 20.84 20.48
C ARG A 268 -6.61 20.60 21.09
N THR A 269 -7.09 19.37 20.97
CA THR A 269 -8.48 18.98 21.29
C THR A 269 -8.58 18.01 22.46
N GLY A 270 -7.46 17.54 23.01
CA GLY A 270 -7.39 16.49 24.00
C GLY A 270 -7.36 15.12 23.33
N SER A 271 -6.44 14.95 22.39
CA SER A 271 -6.26 13.76 21.56
C SER A 271 -4.78 13.38 21.49
N ILE A 272 -4.47 12.13 21.14
CA ILE A 272 -3.08 11.74 20.84
C ILE A 272 -2.50 12.59 19.69
N ASN A 273 -3.35 13.03 18.76
CA ASN A 273 -2.98 13.90 17.63
C ASN A 273 -2.71 15.36 18.04
N ASP A 274 -2.82 15.70 19.33
CA ASP A 274 -2.34 16.99 19.83
C ASP A 274 -0.80 17.07 19.72
N ILE A 275 -0.12 15.93 19.65
CA ILE A 275 1.23 15.81 19.11
C ILE A 275 1.08 15.45 17.63
N LYS A 276 1.73 16.22 16.76
CA LYS A 276 1.69 16.02 15.30
C LYS A 276 2.62 14.88 14.88
N TYR A 277 3.85 14.92 15.40
CA TYR A 277 4.90 13.91 15.25
C TYR A 277 6.04 14.25 16.20
N PHE A 278 7.07 13.40 16.27
CA PHE A 278 8.34 13.73 16.89
C PHE A 278 9.40 14.04 15.84
N GLU A 279 10.33 14.92 16.18
CA GLU A 279 11.47 15.25 15.35
C GLU A 279 12.76 15.24 16.16
N ILE A 280 13.92 15.28 15.50
CA ILE A 280 15.22 15.30 16.15
C ILE A 280 15.28 16.52 17.08
N ALA A 281 15.56 16.28 18.35
CA ALA A 281 15.86 17.34 19.31
C ALA A 281 17.29 17.84 19.06
N GLU A 282 17.46 19.15 18.95
CA GLU A 282 18.76 19.82 18.79
C GLU A 282 19.48 19.95 20.13
#